data_AF-A0A8C7Y1S9-F1
#
_entry.id   AF-A0A8C7Y1S9-F1
#
_cell.length_a   1.000
_cell.length_b   1.000
_cell.length_c   1.000
_cell.angle_alpha   90.00
_cell.angle_beta   90.00
_cell.angle_gamma   90.00
#
_symmetry.space_group_name_H-M   'P 1'
#
loop_
_entity.id
_entity.type
_entity.pdbx_description
1 polymer ?
#
loop_
_entity_poly.entity_id
_entity_poly.type
_entity_poly.pdbx_seq_one_letter_code
_entity_poly.pdbx_strand_id
1 'polypeptide(L)'
;DAPRDHYTVSIRATLGTINVAAEVDAVKIKGDGEMHMSLSSSLLPNLNRQLQFVTYTNTLFHPSTVDTVQFKTEGHEAAFSIKIRHGVTPKLYNPGSLGEYNVSALVTIATKTFLRYEKLQNLIDSIRRYYPTVTIIIADDSENPQTISGPYIEHYIMPFGKGWFAGRNLAVSQVTTKYVLWVDDDFIFTANTKLEKLVDVLERTTLDLVGGAVQEATGYTATYRQTISIEPGEEDGDCLHLRRGFYHVVQGFPNCVVTDGVINFFLARTEKVQQVGFDPRLARVAHLEFFIDGLGSLHVGSCDDVIVNHATKIKLPWVSQSESEKTYAKFRYPPASSDATRTKNGLLFFKNRFQCLTHN
;
A
#
# COMPACT_ATOMS: atom_id res chain seq x y z
N ASP A 1 43.86 27.43 28.65
CA ASP A 1 43.33 27.71 27.29
C ASP A 1 43.65 29.13 26.89
N ALA A 2 44.54 29.31 25.91
CA ALA A 2 44.84 30.63 25.36
C ALA A 2 43.63 31.16 24.56
N PRO A 3 43.41 32.49 24.52
CA PRO A 3 42.38 33.09 23.67
C PRO A 3 42.66 32.71 22.21
N ARG A 4 41.64 32.24 21.49
CA ARG A 4 41.77 31.88 20.07
C ARG A 4 41.74 33.14 19.21
N ASP A 5 42.66 33.22 18.24
CA ASP A 5 42.74 34.37 17.33
C ASP A 5 41.66 34.35 16.23
N HIS A 6 41.22 33.16 15.79
CA HIS A 6 40.17 32.99 14.78
C HIS A 6 39.43 31.65 14.89
N TYR A 7 38.12 31.68 14.62
CA TYR A 7 37.25 30.51 14.47
C TYR A 7 36.98 30.27 12.99
N THR A 8 37.10 29.01 12.53
CA THR A 8 36.84 28.64 11.14
C THR A 8 35.82 27.51 11.01
N VAL A 9 34.93 27.64 10.03
CA VAL A 9 33.98 26.62 9.61
C VAL A 9 34.12 26.38 8.11
N SER A 10 34.02 25.12 7.71
CA SER A 10 34.00 24.66 6.33
C SER A 10 32.77 23.80 6.11
N ILE A 11 31.95 24.16 5.12
CA ILE A 11 30.77 23.41 4.72
C ILE A 11 30.99 22.93 3.29
N ARG A 12 30.71 21.66 3.01
CA ARG A 12 30.88 21.07 1.67
C ARG A 12 29.69 20.18 1.33
N ALA A 13 28.95 20.54 0.29
CA ALA A 13 27.92 19.72 -0.34
C ALA A 13 28.51 18.92 -1.51
N THR A 14 27.82 17.85 -1.95
CA THR A 14 28.21 17.07 -3.13
C THR A 14 27.35 17.34 -4.36
N LEU A 15 26.14 17.92 -4.17
CA LEU A 15 25.21 18.18 -5.26
C LEU A 15 24.81 19.66 -5.35
N GLY A 16 24.34 20.24 -4.26
CA GLY A 16 23.83 21.61 -4.23
C GLY A 16 24.88 22.66 -3.91
N THR A 17 24.47 23.92 -3.99
CA THR A 17 25.29 25.07 -3.61
C THR A 17 24.90 25.56 -2.23
N ILE A 18 25.86 26.17 -1.54
CA ILE A 18 25.70 26.75 -0.22
C ILE A 18 25.70 28.26 -0.42
N ASN A 19 24.65 28.91 0.06
CA ASN A 19 24.42 30.33 -0.11
C ASN A 19 24.30 31.03 1.24
N VAL A 20 24.39 32.36 1.21
CA VAL A 20 24.15 33.19 2.40
C VAL A 20 22.99 34.14 2.16
N ALA A 21 21.98 34.09 3.04
CA ALA A 21 20.81 34.96 2.96
C ALA A 21 21.05 36.38 3.50
N ALA A 22 22.03 36.56 4.39
CA ALA A 22 22.45 37.84 4.95
C ALA A 22 23.87 37.77 5.51
N GLU A 23 24.63 38.86 5.40
CA GLU A 23 25.99 38.96 5.93
C GLU A 23 26.02 39.56 7.34
N VAL A 24 26.93 39.07 8.18
CA VAL A 24 27.18 39.54 9.54
C VAL A 24 28.56 40.19 9.60
N ASP A 25 28.63 41.38 10.20
CA ASP A 25 29.88 42.12 10.35
C ASP A 25 30.99 41.27 11.00
N ALA A 26 32.22 41.53 10.56
CA ALA A 26 33.42 40.82 11.02
C ALA A 26 33.43 39.30 10.76
N VAL A 27 32.61 38.80 9.81
CA VAL A 27 32.70 37.43 9.29
C VAL A 27 33.20 37.45 7.85
N LYS A 28 34.26 36.69 7.56
CA LYS A 28 34.77 36.48 6.21
C LYS A 28 34.11 35.25 5.61
N ILE A 29 33.51 35.41 4.44
CA ILE A 29 32.81 34.36 3.69
C ILE A 29 33.59 34.08 2.40
N LYS A 30 33.76 32.81 2.05
CA LYS A 30 34.32 32.35 0.77
C LYS A 30 33.46 31.22 0.21
N GLY A 31 33.24 31.22 -1.11
CA GLY A 31 32.46 30.19 -1.79
C GLY A 31 30.94 30.33 -1.61
N ASP A 32 30.42 31.57 -1.51
CA ASP A 32 28.99 31.82 -1.60
C ASP A 32 28.47 31.46 -3.00
N GLY A 33 27.44 30.62 -3.07
CA GLY A 33 26.92 30.06 -4.30
C GLY A 33 27.73 28.89 -4.86
N GLU A 34 28.72 28.39 -4.12
CA GLU A 34 29.52 27.22 -4.52
C GLU A 34 29.13 25.98 -3.70
N MET A 35 29.59 24.79 -4.12
CA MET A 35 29.42 23.55 -3.34
C MET A 35 30.24 23.54 -2.05
N HIS A 36 31.23 24.42 -1.93
CA HIS A 36 32.12 24.50 -0.78
C HIS A 36 32.16 25.94 -0.27
N MET A 37 31.82 26.11 1.01
CA MET A 37 31.83 27.40 1.69
C MET A 37 32.78 27.37 2.88
N SER A 38 33.56 28.43 3.06
CA SER A 38 34.37 28.66 4.25
C SER A 38 33.98 29.98 4.93
N LEU A 39 33.77 29.91 6.24
CA LEU A 39 33.39 31.03 7.10
C LEU A 39 34.44 31.19 8.19
N SER A 40 34.88 32.42 8.47
CA SER A 40 35.82 32.67 9.56
C SER A 40 35.59 34.02 10.24
N SER A 41 35.81 34.07 11.56
CA SER A 41 35.71 35.30 12.35
C SER A 41 36.57 35.22 13.60
N SER A 42 37.04 36.35 14.12
CA SER A 42 37.63 36.42 15.47
C SER A 42 36.56 36.46 16.57
N LEU A 43 35.29 36.72 16.21
CA LEU A 43 34.16 36.81 17.11
C LEU A 43 33.24 35.60 16.93
N LEU A 44 33.33 34.62 17.84
CA LEU A 44 32.46 33.44 17.83
C LEU A 44 30.95 33.78 17.77
N PRO A 45 30.43 34.81 18.49
CA PRO A 45 29.01 35.18 18.37
C PRO A 45 28.61 35.56 16.95
N ASN A 46 29.49 36.28 16.22
CA ASN A 46 29.21 36.71 14.84
C ASN A 46 29.27 35.52 13.88
N LEU A 47 30.23 34.62 14.04
CA LEU A 47 30.29 33.39 13.25
C LEU A 47 29.05 32.52 13.46
N ASN A 48 28.62 32.33 14.72
CA ASN A 48 27.40 31.60 15.04
C ASN A 48 26.16 32.26 14.44
N ARG A 49 26.09 33.60 14.45
CA ARG A 49 25.01 34.35 13.80
C ARG A 49 25.04 34.19 12.28
N GLN A 50 26.22 34.21 11.67
CA GLN A 50 26.38 34.02 10.22
C GLN A 50 25.89 32.63 9.77
N LEU A 51 26.18 31.60 10.55
CA LEU A 51 25.73 30.23 10.27
C LEU A 51 24.20 30.09 10.23
N GLN A 52 23.45 30.95 10.95
CA GLN A 52 21.99 30.96 10.90
C GLN A 52 21.43 31.48 9.57
N PHE A 53 22.25 32.17 8.77
CA PHE A 53 21.89 32.67 7.44
C PHE A 53 22.42 31.81 6.30
N VAL A 54 23.11 30.71 6.61
CA VAL A 54 23.55 29.76 5.58
C VAL A 54 22.33 28.98 5.06
N THR A 55 22.14 29.02 3.75
CA THR A 55 21.08 28.32 3.04
C THR A 55 21.66 27.32 2.07
N TYR A 56 20.90 26.28 1.75
CA TYR A 56 21.26 25.30 0.74
C TYR A 56 20.33 25.46 -0.47
N THR A 57 20.91 25.52 -1.67
CA THR A 57 20.18 25.59 -2.93
C THR A 57 20.48 24.33 -3.72
N ASN A 58 19.45 23.55 -4.03
CA ASN A 58 19.65 22.35 -4.83
C ASN A 58 19.80 22.71 -6.33
N THR A 59 20.71 22.03 -7.01
CA THR A 59 20.99 22.21 -8.46
C THR A 59 20.43 21.07 -9.31
N LEU A 60 20.12 19.94 -8.66
CA LEU A 60 19.51 18.77 -9.25
C LEU A 60 18.18 18.49 -8.56
N PHE A 61 17.15 18.20 -9.35
CA PHE A 61 15.84 17.82 -8.86
C PHE A 61 15.53 16.39 -9.32
N HIS A 62 15.55 15.45 -8.39
CA HIS A 62 15.04 14.10 -8.61
C HIS A 62 14.44 13.58 -7.28
N PRO A 63 13.26 12.91 -7.26
CA PRO A 63 12.51 12.62 -6.03
C PRO A 63 13.22 11.75 -4.98
N SER A 64 14.26 11.01 -5.38
CA SER A 64 15.09 10.16 -4.52
C SER A 64 16.48 10.72 -4.26
N THR A 65 16.74 11.99 -4.55
CA THR A 65 18.07 12.59 -4.36
C THR A 65 18.34 12.91 -2.90
N VAL A 66 19.54 12.51 -2.46
CA VAL A 66 20.08 12.86 -1.15
C VAL A 66 21.46 13.46 -1.36
N ASP A 67 21.67 14.68 -0.88
CA ASP A 67 22.99 15.29 -0.80
C ASP A 67 23.58 15.03 0.58
N THR A 68 24.89 14.77 0.63
CA THR A 68 25.63 14.62 1.89
C THR A 68 26.45 15.88 2.11
N VAL A 69 26.11 16.63 3.15
CA VAL A 69 26.83 17.85 3.52
C VAL A 69 27.80 17.54 4.65
N GLN A 70 29.07 17.85 4.42
CA GLN A 70 30.13 17.81 5.43
C GLN A 70 30.27 19.18 6.09
N PHE A 71 30.31 19.19 7.42
CA PHE A 71 30.57 20.34 8.25
C PHE A 71 31.84 20.11 9.06
N LYS A 72 32.84 20.97 8.90
CA LYS A 72 34.13 20.85 9.58
C LYS A 72 34.47 22.12 10.35
N THR A 73 35.00 21.95 11.55
CA THR A 73 35.53 23.04 12.38
C THR A 73 36.58 22.49 13.34
N GLU A 74 37.74 23.14 13.42
CA GLU A 74 38.76 22.88 14.46
C GLU A 74 39.04 21.37 14.72
N GLY A 75 39.35 20.60 13.67
CA GLY A 75 39.63 19.15 13.77
C GLY A 75 38.41 18.25 13.99
N HIS A 76 37.21 18.82 14.13
CA HIS A 76 35.94 18.10 14.23
C HIS A 76 35.26 18.06 12.86
N GLU A 77 34.56 16.96 12.61
CA GLU A 77 33.81 16.73 11.38
C GLU A 77 32.45 16.12 11.72
N ALA A 78 31.41 16.67 11.12
CA ALA A 78 30.06 16.13 11.13
C ALA A 78 29.57 16.00 9.69
N ALA A 79 28.73 15.01 9.42
CA ALA A 79 28.04 14.88 8.15
C ALA A 79 26.54 14.77 8.40
N PHE A 80 25.75 15.41 7.55
CA PHE A 80 24.30 15.28 7.57
C PHE A 80 23.76 15.22 6.14
N SER A 81 22.56 14.65 6.00
CA SER A 81 21.93 14.44 4.70
C SER A 81 20.81 15.44 4.44
N ILE A 82 20.78 16.02 3.25
CA ILE A 82 19.68 16.85 2.75
C ILE A 82 18.88 16.01 1.75
N LYS A 83 17.61 15.71 2.08
CA LYS A 83 16.69 15.02 1.16
C LYS A 83 16.08 16.04 0.21
N ILE A 84 16.42 15.95 -1.08
CA ILE A 84 15.96 16.88 -2.10
C ILE A 84 14.72 16.29 -2.78
N ARG A 85 13.55 16.74 -2.35
CA ARG A 85 12.26 16.30 -2.92
C ARG A 85 11.19 17.32 -2.60
N HIS A 86 10.11 17.34 -3.39
CA HIS A 86 8.92 18.07 -3.01
C HIS A 86 8.34 17.54 -1.69
N GLY A 87 7.78 18.45 -0.89
CA GLY A 87 6.95 18.04 0.25
C GLY A 87 5.76 17.21 -0.23
N VAL A 88 5.32 16.26 0.60
CA VAL A 88 4.11 15.49 0.31
C VAL A 88 2.92 16.44 0.38
N THR A 89 2.20 16.59 -0.73
CA THR A 89 0.94 17.35 -0.73
C THR A 89 -0.14 16.46 -0.13
N PRO A 90 -0.73 16.82 1.03
CA PRO A 90 -1.71 15.97 1.68
C PRO A 90 -2.98 15.88 0.84
N LYS A 91 -3.47 14.66 0.61
CA LYS A 91 -4.79 14.44 0.02
C LYS A 91 -5.84 14.47 1.12
N LEU A 92 -6.63 15.54 1.14
CA LEU A 92 -7.69 15.74 2.13
C LEU A 92 -8.98 15.07 1.66
N TYR A 93 -9.70 14.50 2.61
CA TYR A 93 -11.01 13.90 2.41
C TYR A 93 -11.99 14.54 3.37
N ASN A 94 -13.21 14.81 2.91
CA ASN A 94 -14.25 15.38 3.76
C ASN A 94 -14.94 14.23 4.53
N PRO A 95 -14.74 14.10 5.86
CA PRO A 95 -15.33 13.01 6.64
C PRO A 95 -16.83 13.22 6.93
N GLY A 96 -17.42 14.36 6.52
CA GLY A 96 -18.78 14.75 6.87
C GLY A 96 -18.83 15.82 7.98
N SER A 97 -20.03 16.06 8.51
CA SER A 97 -20.26 17.04 9.58
C SER A 97 -19.57 16.66 10.90
N LEU A 98 -19.00 17.66 11.57
CA LEU A 98 -18.36 17.52 12.89
C LEU A 98 -19.33 16.88 13.91
N GLY A 99 -18.96 15.72 14.45
CA GLY A 99 -19.68 15.05 15.55
C GLY A 99 -20.26 13.67 15.21
N GLU A 100 -20.42 13.33 13.94
CA GLU A 100 -20.89 12.01 13.50
C GLU A 100 -19.83 11.32 12.64
N TYR A 101 -19.22 10.27 13.17
CA TYR A 101 -18.29 9.44 12.40
C TYR A 101 -19.07 8.67 11.34
N ASN A 102 -18.96 9.07 10.07
CA ASN A 102 -19.64 8.43 8.95
C ASN A 102 -18.66 7.58 8.13
N VAL A 103 -18.62 6.28 8.40
CA VAL A 103 -17.78 5.34 7.65
C VAL A 103 -18.07 5.34 6.13
N SER A 104 -19.31 5.68 5.73
CA SER A 104 -19.71 5.74 4.31
C SER A 104 -19.03 6.87 3.54
N ALA A 105 -18.58 7.93 4.22
CA ALA A 105 -17.80 9.01 3.58
C ALA A 105 -16.32 8.61 3.38
N LEU A 106 -15.85 7.61 4.12
CA LEU A 106 -14.44 7.22 4.15
C LEU A 106 -14.16 5.93 3.39
N VAL A 107 -15.14 5.03 3.29
CA VAL A 107 -14.97 3.68 2.75
C VAL A 107 -15.90 3.43 1.58
N THR A 108 -15.34 2.88 0.51
CA THR A 108 -16.07 2.25 -0.59
C THR A 108 -15.74 0.76 -0.59
N ILE A 109 -16.74 -0.09 -0.78
CA ILE A 109 -16.53 -1.54 -0.93
C ILE A 109 -16.38 -1.83 -2.41
N ALA A 110 -15.29 -2.49 -2.80
CA ALA A 110 -15.03 -2.91 -4.15
C ALA A 110 -15.04 -4.43 -4.24
N THR A 111 -15.73 -4.96 -5.26
CA THR A 111 -15.75 -6.39 -5.54
C THR A 111 -15.73 -6.66 -7.03
N LYS A 112 -15.47 -7.92 -7.38
CA LYS A 112 -15.49 -8.40 -8.75
C LYS A 112 -16.27 -9.71 -8.81
N THR A 113 -17.19 -9.81 -9.76
CA THR A 113 -17.97 -11.03 -9.99
C THR A 113 -17.69 -11.66 -11.36
N PHE A 114 -18.08 -12.92 -11.51
CA PHE A 114 -18.11 -13.65 -12.78
C PHE A 114 -19.08 -14.83 -12.66
N LEU A 115 -20.24 -14.74 -13.32
CA LEU A 115 -21.27 -15.79 -13.34
C LEU A 115 -21.84 -16.17 -11.95
N ARG A 116 -21.64 -15.36 -10.90
CA ARG A 116 -22.00 -15.69 -9.50
C ARG A 116 -23.03 -14.72 -8.89
N TYR A 117 -24.03 -14.33 -9.66
CA TYR A 117 -25.03 -13.32 -9.26
C TYR A 117 -25.76 -13.63 -7.95
N GLU A 118 -26.07 -14.90 -7.66
CA GLU A 118 -26.69 -15.27 -6.39
C GLU A 118 -25.76 -14.97 -5.19
N LYS A 119 -24.46 -15.26 -5.32
CA LYS A 119 -23.48 -14.96 -4.26
C LYS A 119 -23.30 -13.46 -4.12
N LEU A 120 -23.17 -12.75 -5.25
CA LEU A 120 -23.09 -11.30 -5.26
C LEU A 120 -24.30 -10.64 -4.60
N GLN A 121 -25.52 -11.12 -4.86
CA GLN A 121 -26.72 -10.58 -4.22
C GLN A 121 -26.70 -10.83 -2.71
N ASN A 122 -26.31 -12.03 -2.26
CA ASN A 122 -26.14 -12.31 -0.83
C ASN A 122 -25.08 -11.41 -0.17
N LEU A 123 -23.97 -11.13 -0.85
CA LEU A 123 -22.98 -10.15 -0.40
C LEU A 123 -23.63 -8.77 -0.25
N ILE A 124 -24.30 -8.26 -1.29
CA ILE A 124 -24.95 -6.94 -1.28
C ILE A 124 -25.97 -6.85 -0.14
N ASP A 125 -26.85 -7.83 0.00
CA ASP A 125 -27.88 -7.85 1.04
C ASP A 125 -27.27 -7.85 2.45
N SER A 126 -26.20 -8.63 2.64
CA SER A 126 -25.49 -8.66 3.92
C SER A 126 -24.78 -7.34 4.21
N ILE A 127 -24.16 -6.69 3.22
CA ILE A 127 -23.58 -5.36 3.37
C ILE A 127 -24.66 -4.37 3.76
N ARG A 128 -25.79 -4.34 3.04
CA ARG A 128 -26.89 -3.37 3.28
C ARG A 128 -27.51 -3.51 4.66
N ARG A 129 -27.48 -4.71 5.26
CA ARG A 129 -27.92 -4.93 6.65
C ARG A 129 -27.06 -4.18 7.68
N TYR A 130 -25.77 -3.99 7.45
CA TYR A 130 -24.85 -3.36 8.41
C TYR A 130 -24.35 -1.98 7.99
N TYR A 131 -24.27 -1.72 6.68
CA TYR A 131 -23.74 -0.51 6.05
C TYR A 131 -24.65 -0.08 4.88
N PRO A 132 -25.86 0.44 5.19
CA PRO A 132 -26.90 0.70 4.19
C PRO A 132 -26.50 1.74 3.13
N THR A 133 -25.59 2.66 3.48
CA THR A 133 -25.20 3.83 2.66
C THR A 133 -23.77 3.78 2.13
N VAL A 134 -23.01 2.71 2.42
CA VAL A 134 -21.66 2.55 1.87
C VAL A 134 -21.76 2.19 0.37
N THR A 135 -21.03 2.92 -0.47
CA THR A 135 -20.96 2.65 -1.91
C THR A 135 -20.33 1.28 -2.17
N ILE A 136 -20.96 0.51 -3.07
CA ILE A 136 -20.48 -0.78 -3.55
C ILE A 136 -20.16 -0.63 -5.04
N ILE A 137 -18.90 -0.85 -5.42
CA ILE A 137 -18.44 -0.86 -6.80
C ILE A 137 -18.21 -2.31 -7.23
N ILE A 138 -18.85 -2.71 -8.32
CA ILE A 138 -18.85 -4.07 -8.83
C ILE A 138 -18.25 -4.08 -10.23
N ALA A 139 -17.12 -4.75 -10.40
CA ALA A 139 -16.60 -5.09 -11.72
C ALA A 139 -17.12 -6.47 -12.16
N ASP A 140 -17.69 -6.57 -13.36
CA ASP A 140 -18.30 -7.80 -13.86
C ASP A 140 -17.78 -8.14 -15.26
N ASP A 141 -17.09 -9.26 -15.39
CA ASP A 141 -16.56 -9.77 -16.66
C ASP A 141 -17.34 -11.00 -17.17
N SER A 142 -18.61 -11.16 -16.78
CA SER A 142 -19.49 -12.21 -17.29
C SER A 142 -19.85 -12.00 -18.77
N GLU A 143 -20.09 -13.10 -19.51
CA GLU A 143 -20.42 -13.04 -20.94
C GLU A 143 -21.78 -12.37 -21.18
N ASN A 144 -22.76 -12.75 -20.38
CA ASN A 144 -24.13 -12.26 -20.41
C ASN A 144 -24.46 -11.64 -19.05
N PRO A 145 -24.06 -10.38 -18.80
CA PRO A 145 -24.15 -9.82 -17.47
C PRO A 145 -25.60 -9.52 -17.05
N GLN A 146 -25.94 -9.86 -15.80
CA GLN A 146 -27.23 -9.46 -15.21
C GLN A 146 -27.10 -8.05 -14.64
N THR A 147 -28.08 -7.19 -14.92
CA THR A 147 -28.09 -5.83 -14.37
C THR A 147 -28.27 -5.87 -12.86
N ILE A 148 -27.27 -5.36 -12.13
CA ILE A 148 -27.36 -5.14 -10.68
C ILE A 148 -27.58 -3.64 -10.45
N SER A 149 -28.67 -3.30 -9.77
CA SER A 149 -29.05 -1.91 -9.52
C SER A 149 -29.58 -1.73 -8.10
N GLY A 150 -29.46 -0.51 -7.58
CA GLY A 150 -29.90 -0.16 -6.25
C GLY A 150 -29.18 1.09 -5.71
N PRO A 151 -29.60 1.59 -4.54
CA PRO A 151 -28.93 2.74 -3.93
C PRO A 151 -27.47 2.40 -3.62
N TYR A 152 -26.57 3.35 -3.89
CA TYR A 152 -25.12 3.24 -3.64
C TYR A 152 -24.47 2.00 -4.31
N ILE A 153 -24.98 1.60 -5.47
CA ILE A 153 -24.39 0.53 -6.29
C ILE A 153 -23.90 1.14 -7.60
N GLU A 154 -22.66 0.86 -7.94
CA GLU A 154 -22.08 1.17 -9.24
C GLU A 154 -21.62 -0.15 -9.89
N HIS A 155 -22.22 -0.50 -11.02
CA HIS A 155 -21.97 -1.76 -11.71
C HIS A 155 -21.28 -1.49 -13.06
N TYR A 156 -20.04 -1.98 -13.19
CA TYR A 156 -19.21 -1.77 -14.36
C TYR A 156 -18.97 -3.09 -15.11
N ILE A 157 -19.36 -3.10 -16.38
CA ILE A 157 -19.21 -4.26 -17.26
C ILE A 157 -17.86 -4.24 -17.96
N MET A 158 -17.21 -5.40 -18.00
CA MET A 158 -15.93 -5.65 -18.63
C MET A 158 -16.07 -6.59 -19.83
N PRO A 159 -15.08 -6.63 -20.74
CA PRO A 159 -14.99 -7.70 -21.72
C PRO A 159 -15.03 -9.08 -21.06
N PHE A 160 -15.71 -10.03 -21.70
CA PHE A 160 -15.89 -11.38 -21.17
C PHE A 160 -14.58 -12.02 -20.70
N GLY A 161 -14.58 -12.50 -19.46
CA GLY A 161 -13.47 -13.24 -18.87
C GLY A 161 -12.17 -12.46 -18.76
N LYS A 162 -12.21 -11.12 -18.82
CA LYS A 162 -11.02 -10.24 -18.80
C LYS A 162 -10.08 -10.53 -17.63
N GLY A 163 -10.62 -10.96 -16.49
CA GLY A 163 -9.81 -11.57 -15.43
C GLY A 163 -9.85 -10.87 -14.09
N TRP A 164 -9.34 -11.61 -13.10
CA TRP A 164 -9.37 -11.25 -11.68
C TRP A 164 -8.72 -9.89 -11.40
N PHE A 165 -7.43 -9.74 -11.70
CA PHE A 165 -6.68 -8.51 -11.42
C PHE A 165 -7.09 -7.32 -12.28
N ALA A 166 -7.50 -7.56 -13.53
CA ALA A 166 -8.07 -6.53 -14.37
C ALA A 166 -9.36 -5.94 -13.78
N GLY A 167 -10.24 -6.79 -13.22
CA GLY A 167 -11.46 -6.34 -12.57
C GLY A 167 -11.20 -5.63 -11.23
N ARG A 168 -10.17 -6.04 -10.48
CA ARG A 168 -9.74 -5.29 -9.29
C ARG A 168 -9.33 -3.86 -9.65
N ASN A 169 -8.49 -3.70 -10.68
CA ASN A 169 -8.09 -2.37 -11.15
C ASN A 169 -9.29 -1.53 -11.57
N LEU A 170 -10.23 -2.10 -12.34
CA LEU A 170 -11.41 -1.36 -12.76
C LEU A 170 -12.19 -0.87 -11.55
N ALA A 171 -12.54 -1.75 -10.61
CA ALA A 171 -13.32 -1.35 -9.43
C ALA A 171 -12.58 -0.29 -8.59
N VAL A 172 -11.28 -0.50 -8.30
CA VAL A 172 -10.47 0.44 -7.51
C VAL A 172 -10.26 1.79 -8.22
N SER A 173 -10.24 1.82 -9.55
CA SER A 173 -10.11 3.06 -10.32
C SER A 173 -11.33 3.98 -10.21
N GLN A 174 -12.48 3.44 -9.83
CA GLN A 174 -13.72 4.18 -9.64
C GLN A 174 -13.92 4.63 -8.17
N VAL A 175 -13.08 4.16 -7.24
CA VAL A 175 -13.18 4.55 -5.82
C VAL A 175 -12.77 6.01 -5.62
N THR A 176 -13.65 6.79 -5.02
CA THR A 176 -13.41 8.22 -4.70
C THR A 176 -13.13 8.47 -3.21
N THR A 177 -13.43 7.50 -2.34
CA THR A 177 -13.23 7.60 -0.89
C THR A 177 -11.78 7.36 -0.48
N LYS A 178 -11.41 7.78 0.73
CA LYS A 178 -10.06 7.63 1.31
C LYS A 178 -9.58 6.19 1.35
N TYR A 179 -10.50 5.29 1.67
CA TYR A 179 -10.24 3.87 1.81
C TYR A 179 -11.11 3.05 0.86
N VAL A 180 -10.53 1.96 0.37
CA VAL A 180 -11.22 0.89 -0.34
C VAL A 180 -11.18 -0.37 0.49
N LEU A 181 -12.32 -1.01 0.66
CA LEU A 181 -12.41 -2.38 1.18
C LEU A 181 -12.53 -3.35 0.01
N TRP A 182 -11.56 -4.24 -0.16
CA TRP A 182 -11.69 -5.34 -1.12
C TRP A 182 -12.42 -6.52 -0.48
N VAL A 183 -13.43 -7.05 -1.20
CA VAL A 183 -14.17 -8.25 -0.82
C VAL A 183 -14.37 -9.18 -2.02
N ASP A 184 -14.36 -10.49 -1.79
CA ASP A 184 -14.79 -11.46 -2.80
C ASP A 184 -16.34 -11.53 -2.81
N ASP A 185 -16.94 -11.78 -3.98
CA ASP A 185 -18.40 -11.75 -4.22
C ASP A 185 -19.19 -12.83 -3.46
N ASP A 186 -18.51 -13.76 -2.77
CA ASP A 186 -19.08 -14.83 -1.97
C ASP A 186 -18.83 -14.65 -0.47
N PHE A 187 -18.47 -13.43 -0.05
CA PHE A 187 -18.44 -13.06 1.36
C PHE A 187 -19.82 -12.66 1.90
N ILE A 188 -19.99 -12.79 3.20
CA ILE A 188 -21.22 -12.48 3.93
C ILE A 188 -20.86 -11.64 5.16
N PHE A 189 -21.33 -10.39 5.18
CA PHE A 189 -21.13 -9.49 6.30
C PHE A 189 -21.95 -9.94 7.51
N THR A 190 -21.35 -9.81 8.70
CA THR A 190 -21.96 -10.16 9.97
C THR A 190 -21.78 -9.03 10.97
N ALA A 191 -22.31 -9.21 12.19
CA ALA A 191 -22.07 -8.28 13.28
C ALA A 191 -20.57 -8.13 13.63
N ASN A 192 -19.72 -9.09 13.25
CA ASN A 192 -18.28 -9.08 13.47
C ASN A 192 -17.50 -8.37 12.34
N THR A 193 -18.16 -7.99 11.26
CA THR A 193 -17.53 -7.28 10.13
C THR A 193 -17.53 -5.77 10.38
N LYS A 194 -16.65 -5.30 11.28
CA LYS A 194 -16.56 -3.90 11.73
C LYS A 194 -15.56 -3.08 10.90
N LEU A 195 -16.06 -2.28 9.96
CA LEU A 195 -15.23 -1.42 9.11
C LEU A 195 -14.56 -0.31 9.91
N GLU A 196 -15.23 0.19 10.95
CA GLU A 196 -14.75 1.27 11.80
C GLU A 196 -13.47 0.88 12.53
N LYS A 197 -13.34 -0.39 12.93
CA LYS A 197 -12.11 -0.91 13.54
C LYS A 197 -10.94 -0.87 12.55
N LEU A 198 -11.17 -1.28 11.30
CA LEU A 198 -10.12 -1.27 10.28
C LEU A 198 -9.72 0.18 9.92
N VAL A 199 -10.69 1.10 9.85
CA VAL A 199 -10.39 2.53 9.63
C VAL A 199 -9.59 3.09 10.80
N ASP A 200 -9.97 2.83 12.06
CA ASP A 200 -9.25 3.32 13.24
C ASP A 200 -7.78 2.85 13.25
N VAL A 201 -7.53 1.60 12.84
CA VAL A 201 -6.17 1.08 12.64
C VAL A 201 -5.42 1.92 11.60
N LEU A 202 -6.00 2.19 10.43
CA LEU A 202 -5.33 2.96 9.37
C LEU A 202 -5.16 4.46 9.70
N GLU A 203 -6.01 5.03 10.55
CA GLU A 203 -5.90 6.44 10.98
C GLU A 203 -4.88 6.64 12.10
N ARG A 204 -4.69 5.66 12.98
CA ARG A 204 -3.80 5.77 14.16
C ARG A 204 -2.43 5.12 13.98
N THR A 205 -2.16 4.50 12.84
CA THR A 205 -0.91 3.81 12.55
C THR A 205 -0.31 4.26 11.23
N THR A 206 0.89 3.81 10.93
CA THR A 206 1.56 4.03 9.64
C THR A 206 1.20 2.97 8.61
N LEU A 207 0.21 2.12 8.87
CA LEU A 207 -0.24 1.10 7.92
C LEU A 207 -0.94 1.74 6.72
N ASP A 208 -0.68 1.16 5.55
CA ASP A 208 -1.35 1.50 4.29
C ASP A 208 -2.53 0.57 4.02
N LEU A 209 -2.48 -0.66 4.55
CA LEU A 209 -3.46 -1.72 4.34
C LEU A 209 -3.58 -2.59 5.59
N VAL A 210 -4.81 -2.95 5.95
CA VAL A 210 -5.12 -3.87 7.04
C VAL A 210 -6.11 -4.94 6.60
N GLY A 211 -5.71 -6.21 6.70
CA GLY A 211 -6.55 -7.38 6.45
C GLY A 211 -7.39 -7.76 7.67
N GLY A 212 -8.58 -8.30 7.45
CA GLY A 212 -9.35 -8.99 8.48
C GLY A 212 -9.13 -10.52 8.43
N ALA A 213 -10.09 -11.26 8.99
CA ALA A 213 -10.16 -12.71 8.87
C ALA A 213 -11.42 -13.15 8.11
N VAL A 214 -11.32 -14.29 7.43
CA VAL A 214 -12.43 -14.93 6.73
C VAL A 214 -12.79 -16.23 7.46
N GLN A 215 -14.06 -16.36 7.84
CA GLN A 215 -14.59 -17.55 8.51
C GLN A 215 -15.39 -18.41 7.53
N GLU A 216 -14.97 -19.65 7.36
CA GLU A 216 -15.69 -20.67 6.60
C GLU A 216 -16.93 -21.16 7.36
N ALA A 217 -17.89 -21.75 6.66
CA ALA A 217 -19.12 -22.30 7.27
C ALA A 217 -18.85 -23.39 8.33
N THR A 218 -17.66 -23.99 8.32
CA THR A 218 -17.21 -24.97 9.34
C THR A 218 -16.76 -24.31 10.65
N GLY A 219 -16.69 -22.98 10.72
CA GLY A 219 -16.13 -22.20 11.83
C GLY A 219 -14.62 -21.96 11.73
N TYR A 220 -13.92 -22.61 10.79
CA TYR A 220 -12.51 -22.35 10.55
C TYR A 220 -12.29 -20.91 10.09
N THR A 221 -11.38 -20.19 10.76
CA THR A 221 -11.11 -18.77 10.49
C THR A 221 -9.67 -18.60 10.02
N ALA A 222 -9.49 -17.89 8.90
CA ALA A 222 -8.21 -17.70 8.25
C ALA A 222 -7.91 -16.21 8.01
N THR A 223 -6.67 -15.81 8.29
CA THR A 223 -6.15 -14.46 8.00
C THR A 223 -5.16 -14.44 6.83
N TYR A 224 -4.63 -15.61 6.46
CA TYR A 224 -3.65 -15.82 5.39
C TYR A 224 -2.36 -14.99 5.54
N ARG A 225 -2.00 -14.60 6.76
CA ARG A 225 -0.80 -13.80 7.08
C ARG A 225 0.49 -14.43 6.50
N GLN A 226 1.24 -13.64 5.73
CA GLN A 226 2.55 -14.02 5.19
C GLN A 226 3.63 -13.01 5.58
N THR A 227 4.82 -13.51 5.86
CA THR A 227 6.07 -12.75 5.80
C THR A 227 6.81 -13.13 4.52
N ILE A 228 7.38 -12.14 3.85
CA ILE A 228 8.05 -12.26 2.57
C ILE A 228 9.47 -11.73 2.71
N SER A 229 10.44 -12.53 2.30
CA SER A 229 11.84 -12.10 2.23
C SER A 229 12.43 -12.37 0.86
N ILE A 230 13.36 -11.52 0.45
CA ILE A 230 14.10 -11.65 -0.80
C ILE A 230 15.56 -11.95 -0.44
N GLU A 231 16.05 -13.09 -0.91
CA GLU A 231 17.47 -13.42 -0.88
C GLU A 231 18.13 -12.92 -2.17
N PRO A 232 19.10 -11.99 -2.09
CA PRO A 232 19.81 -11.52 -3.27
C PRO A 232 20.54 -12.67 -3.95
N GLY A 233 20.34 -12.82 -5.25
CA GLY A 233 21.13 -13.75 -6.06
C GLY A 233 22.20 -13.03 -6.86
N GLU A 234 22.82 -13.76 -7.79
CA GLU A 234 23.86 -13.23 -8.68
C GLU A 234 23.26 -12.72 -10.02
N GLU A 235 23.84 -13.11 -11.15
CA GLU A 235 23.40 -12.65 -12.48
C GLU A 235 21.99 -13.16 -12.84
N ASP A 236 21.62 -14.35 -12.37
CA ASP A 236 20.38 -15.04 -12.74
C ASP A 236 19.12 -14.50 -12.04
N GLY A 237 19.28 -13.72 -10.97
CA GLY A 237 18.18 -13.06 -10.25
C GLY A 237 18.05 -13.49 -8.79
N ASP A 238 17.06 -12.92 -8.10
CA ASP A 238 16.87 -13.09 -6.66
C ASP A 238 15.95 -14.26 -6.34
N CYS A 239 15.90 -14.63 -5.06
CA CYS A 239 15.09 -15.72 -4.54
C CYS A 239 14.01 -15.21 -3.58
N LEU A 240 12.74 -15.53 -3.88
CA LEU A 240 11.60 -15.12 -3.08
C LEU A 240 11.22 -16.20 -2.07
N HIS A 241 11.11 -15.83 -0.79
CA HIS A 241 10.69 -16.74 0.28
C HIS A 241 9.39 -16.25 0.89
N LEU A 242 8.37 -17.10 0.82
CA LEU A 242 7.07 -16.87 1.43
C LEU A 242 6.96 -17.76 2.68
N ARG A 243 6.65 -17.16 3.83
CA ARG A 243 6.47 -17.91 5.09
C ARG A 243 5.17 -17.49 5.75
N ARG A 244 4.38 -18.46 6.21
CA ARG A 244 3.22 -18.18 7.07
C ARG A 244 3.71 -17.56 8.39
N GLY A 245 3.18 -16.41 8.75
CA GLY A 245 3.62 -15.71 9.96
C GLY A 245 3.33 -14.22 9.92
N PHE A 246 3.87 -13.50 10.91
CA PHE A 246 3.82 -12.06 11.05
C PHE A 246 5.09 -11.58 11.77
N TYR A 247 5.38 -10.27 11.72
CA TYR A 247 6.59 -9.69 12.32
C TYR A 247 6.41 -9.33 13.79
N HIS A 248 5.46 -8.45 14.11
CA HIS A 248 5.17 -8.03 15.47
C HIS A 248 3.75 -7.49 15.61
N VAL A 249 3.29 -7.33 16.84
CA VAL A 249 1.99 -6.72 17.16
C VAL A 249 2.02 -5.22 16.84
N VAL A 250 0.90 -4.69 16.38
CA VAL A 250 0.71 -3.26 16.12
C VAL A 250 0.47 -2.53 17.46
N GLN A 251 1.28 -1.52 17.75
CA GLN A 251 1.15 -0.75 18.99
C GLN A 251 -0.24 -0.12 19.11
N GLY A 252 -0.92 -0.35 20.24
CA GLY A 252 -2.29 0.12 20.49
C GLY A 252 -3.40 -0.77 19.94
N PHE A 253 -3.09 -1.79 19.14
CA PHE A 253 -4.05 -2.70 18.51
C PHE A 253 -3.63 -4.17 18.72
N PRO A 254 -3.93 -4.78 19.88
CA PRO A 254 -3.38 -6.09 20.27
C PRO A 254 -3.82 -7.25 19.37
N ASN A 255 -4.97 -7.14 18.70
CA ASN A 255 -5.48 -8.15 17.76
C ASN A 255 -4.90 -7.99 16.34
N CYS A 256 -4.03 -6.99 16.13
CA CYS A 256 -3.48 -6.66 14.83
C CYS A 256 -1.96 -6.84 14.82
N VAL A 257 -1.43 -7.39 13.73
CA VAL A 257 0.00 -7.66 13.54
C VAL A 257 0.49 -7.11 12.21
N VAL A 258 1.78 -6.75 12.14
CA VAL A 258 2.46 -6.37 10.89
C VAL A 258 2.85 -7.64 10.11
N THR A 259 2.56 -7.67 8.83
CA THR A 259 2.75 -8.81 7.90
C THR A 259 2.94 -8.26 6.49
N ASP A 260 3.36 -9.04 5.50
CA ASP A 260 3.45 -8.55 4.10
C ASP A 260 2.25 -8.94 3.24
N GLY A 261 1.56 -10.01 3.57
CA GLY A 261 0.41 -10.50 2.80
C GLY A 261 -0.75 -10.89 3.70
N VAL A 262 -1.97 -10.62 3.22
CA VAL A 262 -3.21 -10.96 3.93
C VAL A 262 -4.21 -11.63 3.00
N ILE A 263 -5.26 -12.21 3.58
CA ILE A 263 -6.39 -12.78 2.84
C ILE A 263 -7.14 -11.71 2.04
N ASN A 264 -7.90 -12.11 1.02
CA ASN A 264 -8.72 -11.24 0.15
C ASN A 264 -9.88 -10.51 0.85
N PHE A 265 -9.72 -10.15 2.12
CA PHE A 265 -10.59 -9.28 2.88
C PHE A 265 -9.72 -8.23 3.58
N PHE A 266 -9.58 -7.05 2.96
CA PHE A 266 -8.71 -6.00 3.49
C PHE A 266 -9.25 -4.60 3.18
N LEU A 267 -8.99 -3.67 4.10
CA LEU A 267 -9.18 -2.24 3.93
C LEU A 267 -7.82 -1.61 3.63
N ALA A 268 -7.75 -0.71 2.66
CA ALA A 268 -6.51 -0.04 2.29
C ALA A 268 -6.74 1.41 1.91
N ARG A 269 -5.70 2.24 2.05
CA ARG A 269 -5.65 3.58 1.46
C ARG A 269 -5.80 3.44 -0.05
N THR A 270 -6.83 4.07 -0.62
CA THR A 270 -7.17 3.92 -2.04
C THR A 270 -5.98 4.25 -2.94
N GLU A 271 -5.27 5.34 -2.64
CA GLU A 271 -4.09 5.78 -3.41
C GLU A 271 -2.94 4.76 -3.40
N LYS A 272 -2.78 4.00 -2.31
CA LYS A 272 -1.71 3.00 -2.17
C LYS A 272 -2.01 1.76 -2.99
N VAL A 273 -3.27 1.33 -3.02
CA VAL A 273 -3.70 0.25 -3.91
C VAL A 273 -3.55 0.66 -5.37
N GLN A 274 -3.90 1.91 -5.73
CA GLN A 274 -3.73 2.45 -7.07
C GLN A 274 -2.25 2.59 -7.47
N GLN A 275 -1.38 2.98 -6.52
CA GLN A 275 0.06 3.10 -6.74
C GLN A 275 0.70 1.75 -7.10
N VAL A 276 0.35 0.68 -6.38
CA VAL A 276 0.88 -0.67 -6.63
C VAL A 276 0.23 -1.28 -7.88
N GLY A 277 -1.10 -1.20 -7.96
CA GLY A 277 -1.89 -1.79 -9.03
C GLY A 277 -1.91 -3.33 -9.01
N PHE A 278 -2.86 -3.90 -9.74
CA PHE A 278 -2.96 -5.35 -9.91
C PHE A 278 -2.53 -5.73 -11.33
N ASP A 279 -1.52 -6.60 -11.54
CA ASP A 279 -1.09 -6.95 -12.90
C ASP A 279 -2.21 -7.66 -13.70
N PRO A 280 -2.80 -7.05 -14.74
CA PRO A 280 -3.97 -7.61 -15.42
C PRO A 280 -3.66 -8.90 -16.20
N ARG A 281 -2.39 -9.26 -16.38
CA ARG A 281 -1.98 -10.56 -16.96
C ARG A 281 -2.33 -11.73 -16.05
N LEU A 282 -2.51 -11.50 -14.76
CA LEU A 282 -2.93 -12.50 -13.78
C LEU A 282 -4.46 -12.64 -13.76
N ALA A 283 -5.01 -13.28 -14.80
CA ALA A 283 -6.45 -13.35 -15.02
C ALA A 283 -7.20 -14.34 -14.11
N ARG A 284 -6.52 -15.35 -13.55
CA ARG A 284 -7.15 -16.50 -12.85
C ARG A 284 -6.49 -16.90 -11.54
N VAL A 285 -5.15 -16.89 -11.50
CA VAL A 285 -4.38 -17.35 -10.35
C VAL A 285 -3.52 -16.20 -9.86
N ALA A 286 -3.97 -15.53 -8.80
CA ALA A 286 -3.17 -14.60 -8.05
C ALA A 286 -3.78 -14.33 -6.66
N HIS A 287 -2.91 -14.07 -5.69
CA HIS A 287 -3.24 -13.62 -4.35
C HIS A 287 -2.09 -12.77 -3.80
N LEU A 288 -0.90 -13.35 -3.69
CA LEU A 288 0.27 -12.70 -3.09
C LEU A 288 1.01 -11.76 -4.05
N GLU A 289 0.75 -11.85 -5.35
CA GLU A 289 1.45 -11.09 -6.37
C GLU A 289 1.26 -9.57 -6.20
N PHE A 290 0.08 -9.12 -5.76
CA PHE A 290 -0.14 -7.73 -5.38
C PHE A 290 0.77 -7.28 -4.23
N PHE A 291 0.93 -8.13 -3.22
CA PHE A 291 1.76 -7.83 -2.06
C PHE A 291 3.25 -7.88 -2.40
N ILE A 292 3.66 -8.81 -3.26
CA ILE A 292 5.01 -8.91 -3.81
C ILE A 292 5.37 -7.64 -4.59
N ASP A 293 4.47 -7.17 -5.47
CA ASP A 293 4.65 -5.92 -6.20
C ASP A 293 4.63 -4.68 -5.28
N GLY A 294 3.99 -4.79 -4.12
CA GLY A 294 3.92 -3.75 -3.09
C GLY A 294 5.11 -3.72 -2.12
N LEU A 295 6.05 -4.67 -2.18
CA LEU A 295 7.20 -4.71 -1.27
C LEU A 295 8.02 -3.41 -1.36
N GLY A 296 8.37 -2.86 -0.20
CA GLY A 296 9.05 -1.57 -0.09
C GLY A 296 8.18 -0.34 -0.29
N SER A 297 6.90 -0.49 -0.69
CA SER A 297 5.96 0.62 -0.91
C SER A 297 4.71 0.57 -0.01
N LEU A 298 4.26 -0.63 0.38
CA LEU A 298 3.14 -0.85 1.28
C LEU A 298 3.62 -1.24 2.68
N HIS A 299 2.99 -0.64 3.69
CA HIS A 299 3.06 -1.12 5.06
C HIS A 299 1.77 -1.86 5.42
N VAL A 300 1.85 -3.19 5.62
CA VAL A 300 0.69 -4.08 5.69
C VAL A 300 0.49 -4.64 7.10
N GLY A 301 -0.77 -4.73 7.52
CA GLY A 301 -1.16 -5.36 8.79
C GLY A 301 -2.35 -6.31 8.64
N SER A 302 -2.63 -7.09 9.68
CA SER A 302 -3.77 -8.01 9.73
C SER A 302 -4.35 -8.09 11.13
N CYS A 303 -5.65 -7.89 11.27
CA CYS A 303 -6.41 -8.08 12.49
C CYS A 303 -7.24 -9.38 12.44
N ASP A 304 -7.29 -10.15 13.52
CA ASP A 304 -8.10 -11.39 13.60
C ASP A 304 -9.48 -11.20 14.25
N ASP A 305 -9.79 -10.01 14.76
CA ASP A 305 -11.04 -9.69 15.44
C ASP A 305 -12.05 -8.91 14.58
N VAL A 306 -11.74 -8.72 13.29
CA VAL A 306 -12.67 -8.24 12.26
C VAL A 306 -12.88 -9.36 11.26
N ILE A 307 -14.06 -9.97 11.30
CA ILE A 307 -14.32 -11.25 10.63
C ILE A 307 -15.44 -11.08 9.62
N VAL A 308 -15.24 -11.58 8.40
CA VAL A 308 -16.28 -11.76 7.39
C VAL A 308 -16.52 -13.25 7.17
N ASN A 309 -17.76 -13.65 6.92
CA ASN A 309 -18.06 -15.05 6.64
C ASN A 309 -17.88 -15.35 5.15
N HIS A 310 -17.56 -16.59 4.84
CA HIS A 310 -17.52 -17.11 3.48
C HIS A 310 -18.81 -17.90 3.21
N ALA A 311 -19.44 -17.69 2.05
CA ALA A 311 -20.55 -18.52 1.61
C ALA A 311 -20.12 -19.98 1.55
N THR A 312 -21.00 -20.88 1.98
CA THR A 312 -20.67 -22.30 2.11
C THR A 312 -20.19 -22.91 0.79
N LYS A 313 -19.02 -23.55 0.85
CA LYS A 313 -18.47 -24.39 -0.23
C LYS A 313 -18.93 -25.84 -0.12
N ILE A 314 -19.63 -26.19 0.96
CA ILE A 314 -20.09 -27.55 1.24
C ILE A 314 -21.23 -27.88 0.28
N LYS A 315 -21.00 -28.86 -0.59
CA LYS A 315 -21.99 -29.36 -1.54
C LYS A 315 -22.69 -30.57 -0.94
N LEU A 316 -23.99 -30.44 -0.67
CA LEU A 316 -24.81 -31.56 -0.22
C LEU A 316 -25.12 -32.47 -1.41
N PRO A 317 -25.06 -33.81 -1.25
CA PRO A 317 -25.17 -34.75 -2.37
C PRO A 317 -26.51 -34.70 -3.13
N TRP A 318 -27.56 -34.14 -2.52
CA TRP A 318 -28.88 -33.97 -3.12
C TRP A 318 -29.10 -32.61 -3.81
N VAL A 319 -28.13 -31.69 -3.78
CA VAL A 319 -28.24 -30.38 -4.43
C VAL A 319 -27.51 -30.42 -5.76
N SER A 320 -28.26 -30.34 -6.87
CA SER A 320 -27.68 -30.27 -8.21
C SER A 320 -27.02 -28.91 -8.43
N GLN A 321 -25.77 -28.90 -8.93
CA GLN A 321 -25.10 -27.67 -9.32
C GLN A 321 -25.81 -27.02 -10.51
N SER A 322 -25.99 -25.70 -10.41
CA SER A 322 -26.48 -24.88 -11.52
C SER A 322 -25.49 -24.92 -12.70
N GLU A 323 -25.99 -24.62 -13.90
CA GLU A 323 -25.14 -24.55 -15.10
C GLU A 323 -24.09 -23.43 -15.00
N SER A 324 -24.44 -22.30 -14.39
CA SER A 324 -23.52 -21.19 -14.13
C SER A 324 -22.38 -21.61 -13.21
N GLU A 325 -22.64 -22.35 -12.13
CA GLU A 325 -21.61 -22.88 -11.23
C GLU A 325 -20.66 -23.87 -11.93
N LYS A 326 -21.21 -24.74 -12.79
CA LYS A 326 -20.40 -25.68 -13.59
C LYS A 326 -19.49 -24.92 -14.55
N THR A 327 -20.00 -23.88 -15.20
CA THR A 327 -19.21 -23.02 -16.10
C THR A 327 -18.14 -22.27 -15.32
N TYR A 328 -18.51 -21.61 -14.22
CA TYR A 328 -17.59 -20.92 -13.32
C TYR A 328 -16.44 -21.83 -12.85
N ALA A 329 -16.73 -23.07 -12.46
CA ALA A 329 -15.73 -24.02 -11.99
C ALA A 329 -14.61 -24.29 -13.02
N LYS A 330 -14.94 -24.29 -14.32
CA LYS A 330 -13.94 -24.45 -15.41
C LYS A 330 -12.95 -23.29 -15.47
N PHE A 331 -13.38 -22.08 -15.12
CA PHE A 331 -12.50 -20.90 -15.07
C PHE A 331 -11.74 -20.80 -13.75
N ARG A 332 -12.36 -21.20 -12.64
CA ARG A 332 -11.74 -21.17 -11.30
C ARG A 332 -10.61 -22.18 -11.15
N TYR A 333 -10.78 -23.36 -11.74
CA TYR A 333 -9.80 -24.44 -11.75
C TYR A 333 -9.42 -24.73 -13.20
N PRO A 334 -8.58 -23.86 -13.80
CA PRO A 334 -8.18 -24.05 -15.17
C PRO A 334 -7.39 -25.37 -15.30
N PRO A 335 -7.45 -26.04 -16.46
CA PRO A 335 -6.73 -27.30 -16.66
C PRO A 335 -5.21 -27.10 -16.49
N ALA A 336 -4.49 -28.18 -16.19
CA ALA A 336 -3.04 -28.16 -16.03
C ALA A 336 -2.29 -27.64 -17.27
N SER A 337 -2.92 -27.75 -18.45
CA SER A 337 -2.42 -27.20 -19.73
C SER A 337 -2.61 -25.68 -19.88
N SER A 338 -3.26 -25.01 -18.93
CA SER A 338 -3.46 -23.56 -19.00
C SER A 338 -2.17 -22.81 -18.76
N ASP A 339 -2.00 -21.71 -19.50
CA ASP A 339 -0.82 -20.88 -19.40
C ASP A 339 -0.76 -20.04 -18.11
N ALA A 340 -1.79 -20.09 -17.26
CA ALA A 340 -1.90 -19.23 -16.07
C ALA A 340 -0.68 -19.35 -15.12
N THR A 341 -0.25 -20.59 -14.83
CA THR A 341 0.94 -20.83 -13.99
C THR A 341 2.22 -20.40 -14.70
N ARG A 342 2.35 -20.65 -16.01
CA ARG A 342 3.50 -20.22 -16.81
C ARG A 342 3.61 -18.71 -16.86
N THR A 343 2.49 -18.02 -17.09
CA THR A 343 2.39 -16.55 -17.04
C THR A 343 2.81 -16.06 -15.67
N LYS A 344 2.21 -16.57 -14.58
CA LYS A 344 2.57 -16.17 -13.21
C LYS A 344 4.09 -16.32 -12.95
N ASN A 345 4.68 -17.47 -13.26
CA ASN A 345 6.10 -17.70 -13.04
C ASN A 345 6.96 -16.78 -13.93
N GLY A 346 6.55 -16.57 -15.19
CA GLY A 346 7.19 -15.62 -16.09
C GLY A 346 7.12 -14.18 -15.57
N LEU A 347 6.04 -13.79 -14.89
CA LEU A 347 5.97 -12.47 -14.25
C LEU A 347 6.96 -12.37 -13.11
N LEU A 348 6.99 -13.33 -12.19
CA LEU A 348 7.95 -13.32 -11.08
C LEU A 348 9.39 -13.18 -11.58
N PHE A 349 9.73 -13.88 -12.67
CA PHE A 349 11.04 -13.76 -13.29
C PHE A 349 11.26 -12.43 -14.03
N PHE A 350 10.47 -12.12 -15.06
CA PHE A 350 10.74 -10.97 -15.93
C PHE A 350 10.38 -9.63 -15.31
N LYS A 351 9.38 -9.58 -14.44
CA LYS A 351 8.93 -8.34 -13.78
C LYS A 351 9.73 -8.07 -12.51
N ASN A 352 9.92 -9.10 -11.67
CA ASN A 352 10.50 -8.94 -10.34
C ASN A 352 11.94 -9.48 -10.24
N ARG A 353 12.48 -10.07 -11.31
CA ARG A 353 13.82 -10.70 -11.36
C ARG A 353 13.97 -11.83 -10.34
N PHE A 354 12.88 -12.56 -10.03
CA PHE A 354 12.93 -13.72 -9.14
C PHE A 354 13.14 -15.01 -9.93
N GLN A 355 14.31 -15.63 -9.78
CA GLN A 355 14.61 -16.94 -10.36
C GLN A 355 14.05 -18.11 -9.55
N CYS A 356 13.81 -17.91 -8.25
CA CYS A 356 13.31 -18.96 -7.39
C CYS A 356 12.20 -18.49 -6.44
N LEU A 357 11.35 -19.45 -6.03
CA LEU A 357 10.24 -19.24 -5.10
C LEU A 357 10.17 -20.39 -4.11
N THR A 358 10.22 -20.10 -2.81
CA THR A 358 10.03 -21.11 -1.75
C THR A 358 8.83 -20.76 -0.87
N HIS A 359 8.07 -21.77 -0.43
CA HIS A 359 6.90 -21.63 0.44
C HIS A 359 6.92 -22.71 1.53
N ASN A 360 6.25 -22.47 2.66
CA ASN A 360 6.10 -23.44 3.77
C ASN A 360 4.63 -23.82 4.07
#